data_AF-A5ZUD1-F1
#
_entry.id   AF-A5ZUD1-F1
#
_cell.length_a   1.000
_cell.length_b   1.000
_cell.length_c   1.000
_cell.angle_alpha   90.00
_cell.angle_beta   90.00
_cell.angle_gamma   90.00
#
_symmetry.space_group_name_H-M   'P 1'
#
loop_
_entity.id
_entity.type
_entity.pdbx_description
1 polymer ?
#
loop_
_entity_poly.entity_id
_entity_poly.type
_entity_poly.pdbx_seq_one_letter_code
_entity_poly.pdbx_strand_id
1 'polypeptide(L)'
;MDNTGKNMKEILKKVYYLERINYEQGKMINCLSQRCLELERDKKRELPLENYVSASIDSETIIGMAMFGAVTGAIVLVCLGIFTRFSVKGFFGPLLSANLIGALIGVILGLLVEQMKAWDADDKNKQVTKHNDRVVRENAKRVEKIRKQIDEVRKEYLIVCDNQKETQQILNNFYSKNIIYPKYRGLVPIAAFYEYFNSGRCDTLTGHEGAYNIYETEIRMNIIIAKLDDVIYRLDEIRDRQYALYDAIENADVVVNNMNNTINGLVGNMKSVVDNQNVIAYNTRIAAENTAFLSWMEMIK
;
A
#
# COMPACT_ATOMS: atom_id res chain seq x y z
N MET A 1 54.25 -24.30 -2.19
CA MET A 1 53.19 -23.58 -2.93
C MET A 1 51.86 -24.02 -2.35
N ASP A 2 51.21 -23.27 -1.43
CA ASP A 2 49.81 -23.56 -1.02
C ASP A 2 49.18 -22.51 -0.06
N ASN A 3 49.95 -21.65 0.63
CA ASN A 3 49.34 -20.81 1.68
C ASN A 3 48.60 -19.57 1.15
N THR A 4 48.97 -19.05 -0.02
CA THR A 4 48.42 -17.80 -0.56
C THR A 4 47.04 -17.98 -1.21
N GLY A 5 46.83 -19.07 -1.97
CA GLY A 5 45.55 -19.37 -2.63
C GLY A 5 44.45 -19.75 -1.63
N LYS A 6 44.79 -20.54 -0.59
CA LYS A 6 43.87 -20.86 0.51
C LYS A 6 43.41 -19.62 1.28
N ASN A 7 44.32 -18.66 1.49
CA ASN A 7 43.99 -17.38 2.13
C ASN A 7 43.02 -16.55 1.25
N MET A 8 43.30 -16.45 -0.06
CA MET A 8 42.43 -15.68 -0.98
C MET A 8 41.03 -16.27 -1.12
N LYS A 9 40.90 -17.60 -1.15
CA LYS A 9 39.59 -18.27 -1.17
C LYS A 9 38.75 -17.89 0.05
N GLU A 10 39.34 -17.90 1.25
CA GLU A 10 38.64 -17.50 2.48
C GLU A 10 38.29 -16.01 2.49
N ILE A 11 39.17 -15.16 1.94
CA ILE A 11 38.87 -13.73 1.75
C ILE A 11 37.64 -13.55 0.85
N LEU A 12 37.65 -14.17 -0.33
CA LEU A 12 36.56 -14.05 -1.31
C LEU A 12 35.25 -14.59 -0.75
N LYS A 13 35.29 -15.71 -0.02
CA LYS A 13 34.11 -16.27 0.64
C LYS A 13 33.46 -15.28 1.62
N LYS A 14 34.26 -14.62 2.46
CA LYS A 14 33.76 -13.67 3.47
C LYS A 14 33.23 -12.40 2.83
N VAL A 15 33.93 -11.86 1.83
CA VAL A 15 33.49 -10.65 1.12
C VAL A 15 32.24 -10.93 0.28
N TYR A 16 32.16 -12.10 -0.36
CA TYR A 16 30.97 -12.57 -1.06
C TYR A 16 29.76 -12.60 -0.13
N TYR A 17 29.92 -13.17 1.06
CA TYR A 17 28.83 -13.23 2.04
C TYR A 17 28.39 -11.83 2.49
N LEU A 18 29.32 -10.90 2.67
CA LEU A 18 29.01 -9.52 3.06
C LEU A 18 28.34 -8.71 1.93
N GLU A 19 28.79 -8.89 0.68
CA GLU A 19 28.12 -8.34 -0.51
C GLU A 19 26.69 -8.90 -0.69
N ARG A 20 26.51 -10.20 -0.41
CA ARG A 20 25.19 -10.83 -0.41
C ARG A 20 24.28 -10.20 0.64
N ILE A 21 24.76 -10.02 1.87
CA ILE A 21 24.01 -9.31 2.92
C ILE A 21 23.63 -7.89 2.50
N ASN A 22 24.56 -7.13 1.92
CA ASN A 22 24.30 -5.78 1.44
C ASN A 22 23.19 -5.75 0.37
N TYR A 23 23.17 -6.75 -0.53
CA TYR A 23 22.11 -6.93 -1.52
C TYR A 23 20.77 -7.32 -0.88
N GLU A 24 20.76 -8.28 0.06
CA GLU A 24 19.57 -8.69 0.84
C GLU A 24 18.93 -7.46 1.52
N GLN A 25 19.73 -6.65 2.22
CA GLN A 25 19.28 -5.43 2.89
C GLN A 25 18.71 -4.41 1.90
N GLY A 26 19.34 -4.23 0.74
CA GLY A 26 18.84 -3.32 -0.30
C GLY A 26 17.48 -3.73 -0.85
N LYS A 27 17.27 -5.03 -1.14
CA LYS A 27 15.94 -5.55 -1.52
C LYS A 27 14.91 -5.34 -0.41
N MET A 28 15.30 -5.60 0.85
CA MET A 28 14.42 -5.41 2.00
C MET A 28 13.95 -3.96 2.15
N ILE A 29 14.88 -3.00 2.05
CA ILE A 29 14.59 -1.56 2.13
C ILE A 29 13.56 -1.15 1.07
N ASN A 30 13.74 -1.64 -0.17
CA ASN A 30 12.78 -1.39 -1.24
C ASN A 30 11.39 -1.97 -0.92
N CYS A 31 11.32 -3.19 -0.42
CA CYS A 31 10.06 -3.83 -0.02
C CYS A 31 9.34 -3.05 1.10
N LEU A 32 10.06 -2.67 2.15
CA LEU A 32 9.53 -1.90 3.29
C LEU A 32 9.07 -0.50 2.87
N SER A 33 9.82 0.14 1.98
CA SER A 33 9.47 1.45 1.42
C SER A 33 8.16 1.37 0.63
N GLN A 34 8.01 0.39 -0.26
CA GLN A 34 6.76 0.17 -1.00
C GLN A 34 5.59 -0.11 -0.05
N ARG A 35 5.80 -0.91 0.98
CA ARG A 35 4.76 -1.20 1.97
C ARG A 35 4.30 0.05 2.74
N CYS A 36 5.24 0.92 3.12
CA CYS A 36 4.90 2.21 3.71
C CYS A 36 4.04 3.06 2.77
N LEU A 37 4.38 3.11 1.47
CA LEU A 37 3.63 3.85 0.46
C LEU A 37 2.20 3.30 0.27
N GLU A 38 2.03 1.98 0.27
CA GLU A 38 0.73 1.33 0.20
C GLU A 38 -0.17 1.70 1.39
N LEU A 39 0.38 1.61 2.60
CA LEU A 39 -0.36 1.95 3.82
C LEU A 39 -0.70 3.45 3.87
N GLU A 40 0.20 4.32 3.42
CA GLU A 40 -0.06 5.76 3.28
C GLU A 40 -1.18 6.05 2.28
N ARG A 41 -1.23 5.31 1.16
CA ARG A 41 -2.32 5.40 0.18
C ARG A 41 -3.64 4.91 0.78
N ASP A 42 -3.62 3.80 1.50
CA ASP A 42 -4.82 3.25 2.13
C ASP A 42 -5.36 4.17 3.24
N LYS A 43 -4.47 4.82 4.00
CA LYS A 43 -4.85 5.85 4.99
C LYS A 43 -5.70 6.96 4.37
N LYS A 44 -5.33 7.43 3.17
CA LYS A 44 -6.02 8.52 2.44
C LYS A 44 -7.38 8.14 1.86
N ARG A 45 -7.74 6.86 1.76
CA ARG A 45 -9.04 6.43 1.23
C ARG A 45 -10.14 6.65 2.26
N GLU A 46 -10.98 7.65 2.09
CA GLU A 46 -12.14 7.89 2.97
C GLU A 46 -13.33 7.02 2.57
N LEU A 47 -14.07 6.50 3.55
CA LEU A 47 -15.39 5.90 3.31
C LEU A 47 -16.40 6.97 2.88
N PRO A 48 -17.27 6.69 1.91
CA PRO A 48 -18.24 7.65 1.40
C PRO A 48 -19.28 8.02 2.47
N LEU A 49 -19.64 9.31 2.52
CA LEU A 49 -20.75 9.81 3.33
C LEU A 49 -22.05 9.74 2.54
N GLU A 50 -23.15 9.49 3.24
CA GLU A 50 -24.49 9.53 2.66
C GLU A 50 -24.97 10.99 2.52
N ASN A 51 -25.66 11.29 1.43
CA ASN A 51 -26.13 12.64 1.11
C ASN A 51 -27.43 12.97 1.87
N TYR A 52 -27.56 14.22 2.29
CA TYR A 52 -28.80 14.74 2.88
C TYR A 52 -29.92 14.84 1.83
N VAL A 53 -31.14 14.50 2.24
CA VAL A 53 -32.35 14.66 1.46
C VAL A 53 -32.87 16.08 1.65
N SER A 54 -32.99 16.85 0.57
CA SER A 54 -33.63 18.16 0.59
C SER A 54 -35.11 18.06 0.23
N ALA A 55 -35.98 18.59 1.08
CA ALA A 55 -37.38 18.87 0.70
C ALA A 55 -37.46 20.30 0.15
N SER A 56 -37.89 20.44 -1.10
CA SER A 56 -38.21 21.74 -1.70
C SER A 56 -39.72 21.91 -1.76
N ILE A 57 -40.22 23.08 -1.36
CA ILE A 57 -41.64 23.44 -1.50
C ILE A 57 -41.96 23.55 -2.98
N ASP A 58 -42.88 22.69 -3.44
CA ASP A 58 -43.37 22.72 -4.80
C ASP A 58 -44.72 23.49 -4.87
N SER A 59 -44.68 24.69 -5.45
CA SER A 59 -45.89 25.50 -5.64
C SER A 59 -46.90 24.85 -6.58
N GLU A 60 -46.47 23.99 -7.51
CA GLU A 60 -47.39 23.29 -8.42
C GLU A 60 -48.28 22.30 -7.68
N THR A 61 -47.75 21.60 -6.68
CA THR A 61 -48.52 20.71 -5.80
C THR A 61 -49.63 21.48 -5.06
N ILE A 62 -49.32 22.67 -4.52
CA ILE A 62 -50.29 23.50 -3.79
C ILE A 62 -51.39 24.03 -4.74
N ILE A 63 -50.99 24.54 -5.90
CA ILE A 63 -51.92 25.07 -6.92
C ILE A 63 -52.81 23.95 -7.47
N GLY A 64 -52.27 22.77 -7.72
CA GLY A 64 -53.01 21.60 -8.19
C GLY A 64 -54.09 21.14 -7.20
N MET A 65 -53.74 21.08 -5.91
CA MET A 65 -54.70 20.73 -4.85
C MET A 65 -55.81 21.78 -4.69
N ALA A 66 -55.47 23.08 -4.82
CA ALA A 66 -56.44 24.16 -4.80
C ALA A 66 -57.46 24.05 -5.96
N MET A 67 -56.99 23.77 -7.18
CA MET A 67 -57.87 23.58 -8.34
C MET A 67 -58.77 22.35 -8.18
N PHE A 68 -58.22 21.23 -7.66
CA PHE A 68 -59.01 20.02 -7.42
C PHE A 68 -60.12 20.26 -6.37
N GLY A 69 -59.80 20.99 -5.29
CA GLY A 69 -60.77 21.40 -4.27
C GLY A 69 -61.89 22.30 -4.82
N ALA A 70 -61.54 23.26 -5.69
CA ALA A 70 -62.50 24.13 -6.36
C ALA A 70 -63.48 23.36 -7.26
N VAL A 71 -62.95 22.43 -8.07
CA VAL A 71 -63.74 21.60 -9.00
C VAL A 71 -64.68 20.64 -8.25
N THR A 72 -64.16 19.97 -7.21
CA THR A 72 -64.97 19.08 -6.36
C THR A 72 -66.09 19.83 -5.63
N GLY A 73 -65.81 21.03 -5.11
CA GLY A 73 -66.83 21.91 -4.51
C GLY A 73 -67.95 22.30 -5.48
N ALA A 74 -67.60 22.63 -6.74
CA ALA A 74 -68.58 22.95 -7.77
C ALA A 74 -69.48 21.76 -8.14
N ILE A 75 -68.89 20.56 -8.28
CA ILE A 75 -69.62 19.33 -8.61
C ILE A 75 -70.63 18.98 -7.50
N VAL A 76 -70.22 19.04 -6.23
CA VAL A 76 -71.10 18.73 -5.08
C VAL A 76 -72.33 19.65 -5.07
N LEU A 77 -72.14 20.96 -5.32
CA LEU A 77 -73.24 21.91 -5.35
C LEU A 77 -74.19 21.72 -6.54
N VAL A 78 -73.66 21.42 -7.73
CA VAL A 78 -74.49 21.14 -8.92
C VAL A 78 -75.37 19.90 -8.65
N CYS A 79 -74.80 18.85 -8.08
CA CYS A 79 -75.55 17.65 -7.69
C CYS A 79 -76.64 17.95 -6.65
N LEU A 80 -76.32 18.74 -5.61
CA LEU A 80 -77.30 19.16 -4.59
C LEU A 80 -78.40 20.06 -5.17
N GLY A 81 -78.07 20.95 -6.10
CA GLY A 81 -79.03 21.83 -6.77
C GLY A 81 -80.01 21.08 -7.67
N ILE A 82 -79.53 20.08 -8.42
CA ILE A 82 -80.37 19.19 -9.24
C ILE A 82 -81.33 18.39 -8.35
N PHE A 83 -80.87 17.89 -7.20
CA PHE A 83 -81.67 17.11 -6.27
C PHE A 83 -82.77 17.93 -5.55
N THR A 84 -82.49 19.20 -5.25
CA THR A 84 -83.39 20.08 -4.46
C THR A 84 -84.34 20.95 -5.30
N ARG A 85 -84.33 20.83 -6.65
CA ARG A 85 -85.15 21.64 -7.60
C ARG A 85 -85.06 23.15 -7.36
N PHE A 86 -83.87 23.66 -7.10
CA PHE A 86 -83.65 25.07 -6.74
C PHE A 86 -83.75 26.03 -7.95
N SER A 87 -84.28 27.24 -7.74
CA SER A 87 -84.46 28.26 -8.80
C SER A 87 -83.15 28.98 -9.15
N VAL A 88 -82.87 29.16 -10.45
CA VAL A 88 -81.59 29.65 -11.02
C VAL A 88 -81.15 31.01 -10.46
N LYS A 89 -82.09 31.88 -10.05
CA LYS A 89 -81.79 33.23 -9.53
C LYS A 89 -81.13 33.23 -8.13
N GLY A 90 -81.24 32.14 -7.36
CA GLY A 90 -80.61 31.98 -6.05
C GLY A 90 -79.35 31.09 -6.05
N PHE A 91 -78.93 30.59 -7.21
CA PHE A 91 -77.92 29.54 -7.35
C PHE A 91 -76.48 30.07 -7.40
N PHE A 92 -76.27 31.29 -7.91
CA PHE A 92 -74.94 31.86 -8.14
C PHE A 92 -74.17 32.22 -6.86
N GLY A 93 -74.85 32.70 -5.82
CA GLY A 93 -74.22 33.05 -4.54
C GLY A 93 -73.59 31.84 -3.84
N PRO A 94 -74.36 30.75 -3.62
CA PRO A 94 -73.83 29.50 -3.07
C PRO A 94 -72.73 28.87 -3.92
N LEU A 95 -72.83 28.95 -5.25
CA LEU A 95 -71.82 28.38 -6.16
C LEU A 95 -70.44 29.04 -5.99
N LEU A 96 -70.41 30.37 -5.92
CA LEU A 96 -69.18 31.12 -5.70
C LEU A 96 -68.58 30.84 -4.31
N SER A 97 -69.43 30.71 -3.28
CA SER A 97 -68.94 30.44 -1.93
C SER A 97 -68.39 29.03 -1.77
N ALA A 98 -69.02 27.99 -2.33
CA ALA A 98 -68.49 26.63 -2.22
C ALA A 98 -67.22 26.40 -3.04
N ASN A 99 -67.06 27.08 -4.18
CA ASN A 99 -65.83 27.02 -4.96
C ASN A 99 -64.66 27.66 -4.18
N LEU A 100 -64.90 28.81 -3.55
CA LEU A 100 -63.92 29.48 -2.68
C LEU A 100 -63.55 28.63 -1.46
N ILE A 101 -64.54 28.00 -0.82
CA ILE A 101 -64.32 27.08 0.31
C ILE A 101 -63.52 25.84 -0.12
N GLY A 102 -63.87 25.24 -1.26
CA GLY A 102 -63.15 24.10 -1.82
C GLY A 102 -61.70 24.43 -2.18
N ALA A 103 -61.45 25.61 -2.79
CA ALA A 103 -60.12 26.10 -3.07
C ALA A 103 -59.29 26.30 -1.79
N LEU A 104 -59.89 26.89 -0.75
CA LEU A 104 -59.24 27.06 0.56
C LEU A 104 -58.85 25.72 1.19
N ILE A 105 -59.75 24.73 1.17
CA ILE A 105 -59.47 23.36 1.65
C ILE A 105 -58.31 22.74 0.85
N GLY A 106 -58.30 22.91 -0.47
CA GLY A 106 -57.24 22.42 -1.35
C GLY A 106 -55.88 23.05 -1.05
N VAL A 107 -55.82 24.36 -0.79
CA VAL A 107 -54.59 25.04 -0.36
C VAL A 107 -54.10 24.48 0.99
N ILE A 108 -54.99 24.26 1.95
CA ILE A 108 -54.64 23.68 3.26
C ILE A 108 -54.08 22.27 3.09
N LEU A 109 -54.71 21.42 2.28
CA LEU A 109 -54.22 20.07 1.99
C LEU A 109 -52.87 20.08 1.27
N GLY A 110 -52.67 20.99 0.30
CA GLY A 110 -51.39 21.17 -0.38
C GLY A 110 -50.27 21.55 0.60
N LEU A 111 -50.52 22.49 1.50
CA LEU A 111 -49.57 22.87 2.55
C LEU A 111 -49.27 21.70 3.51
N LEU A 112 -50.27 20.89 3.87
CA LEU A 112 -50.08 19.70 4.70
C LEU A 112 -49.21 18.64 4.00
N VAL A 113 -49.39 18.40 2.70
CA VAL A 113 -48.56 17.47 1.92
C VAL A 113 -47.10 17.93 1.88
N GLU A 114 -46.85 19.22 1.64
CA GLU A 114 -45.50 19.79 1.67
C GLU A 114 -44.86 19.68 3.07
N GLN A 115 -45.65 19.89 4.12
CA GLN A 115 -45.18 19.73 5.50
C GLN A 115 -44.85 18.26 5.82
N MET A 116 -45.63 17.30 5.32
CA MET A 116 -45.32 15.87 5.44
C MET A 116 -44.03 15.49 4.71
N LYS A 117 -43.80 16.02 3.49
CA LYS A 117 -42.52 15.83 2.77
C LYS A 117 -41.33 16.38 3.56
N ALA A 118 -41.48 17.56 4.17
CA ALA A 118 -40.45 18.15 5.01
C ALA A 118 -40.14 17.32 6.25
N TRP A 119 -41.16 16.73 6.89
CA TRP A 119 -40.98 15.83 8.04
C TRP A 119 -40.31 14.50 7.65
N ASP A 120 -40.68 13.90 6.51
CA ASP A 120 -40.03 12.68 5.99
C ASP A 120 -38.56 12.94 5.65
N ALA A 121 -38.25 14.09 5.03
CA ALA A 121 -36.87 14.50 4.79
C ALA A 121 -36.08 14.72 6.09
N ASP A 122 -36.69 15.34 7.12
CA ASP A 122 -36.06 15.51 8.44
C ASP A 122 -35.77 14.15 9.13
N ASP A 123 -36.71 13.20 9.09
CA ASP A 123 -36.49 11.87 9.65
C ASP A 123 -35.34 11.13 8.95
N LYS A 124 -35.35 11.13 7.61
CA LYS A 124 -34.25 10.56 6.80
C LYS A 124 -32.93 11.24 7.11
N ASN A 125 -32.89 12.58 7.20
CA ASN A 125 -31.69 13.33 7.53
C ASN A 125 -31.15 12.99 8.93
N LYS A 126 -32.01 12.70 9.92
CA LYS A 126 -31.55 12.19 11.23
C LYS A 126 -30.86 10.82 11.11
N GLN A 127 -31.36 9.95 10.23
CA GLN A 127 -30.73 8.65 9.98
C GLN A 127 -29.38 8.82 9.26
N VAL A 128 -29.32 9.71 8.25
CA VAL A 128 -28.09 10.09 7.54
C VAL A 128 -27.05 10.64 8.51
N THR A 129 -27.41 11.55 9.42
CA THR A 129 -26.49 12.07 10.44
C THR A 129 -25.93 10.94 11.31
N LYS A 130 -26.79 10.05 11.84
CA LYS A 130 -26.33 8.91 12.65
C LYS A 130 -25.43 7.96 11.87
N HIS A 131 -25.70 7.73 10.59
CA HIS A 131 -24.88 6.91 9.72
C HIS A 131 -23.52 7.57 9.45
N ASN A 132 -23.52 8.83 9.00
CA ASN A 132 -22.32 9.61 8.74
C ASN A 132 -21.44 9.74 9.99
N ASP A 133 -22.03 9.95 11.17
CA ASP A 133 -21.30 9.95 12.44
C ASP A 133 -20.62 8.61 12.74
N ARG A 134 -21.26 7.48 12.40
CA ARG A 134 -20.63 6.15 12.52
C ARG A 134 -19.48 6.01 11.53
N VAL A 135 -19.69 6.40 10.27
CA VAL A 135 -18.67 6.35 9.21
C VAL A 135 -17.45 7.19 9.58
N VAL A 136 -17.64 8.40 10.14
CA VAL A 136 -16.56 9.26 10.61
C VAL A 136 -15.79 8.60 11.76
N ARG A 137 -16.48 8.01 12.75
CA ARG A 137 -15.82 7.29 13.85
C ARG A 137 -15.04 6.06 13.37
N GLU A 138 -15.60 5.30 12.43
CA GLU A 138 -14.93 4.14 11.84
C GLU A 138 -13.71 4.55 11.00
N ASN A 139 -13.85 5.61 10.20
CA ASN A 139 -12.73 6.22 9.47
C ASN A 139 -11.61 6.66 10.43
N ALA A 140 -11.94 7.32 11.55
CA ALA A 140 -10.96 7.74 12.54
C ALA A 140 -10.20 6.53 13.15
N LYS A 141 -10.92 5.48 13.56
CA LYS A 141 -10.32 4.24 14.08
C LYS A 141 -9.44 3.54 13.04
N ARG A 142 -9.90 3.47 11.79
CA ARG A 142 -9.17 2.88 10.67
C ARG A 142 -7.87 3.65 10.41
N VAL A 143 -7.94 4.98 10.36
CA VAL A 143 -6.77 5.84 10.17
C VAL A 143 -5.77 5.69 11.32
N GLU A 144 -6.24 5.60 12.57
CA GLU A 144 -5.37 5.36 13.72
C GLU A 144 -4.68 3.99 13.65
N LYS A 145 -5.41 2.93 13.28
CA LYS A 145 -4.84 1.60 13.05
C LYS A 145 -3.76 1.63 11.97
N ILE A 146 -4.05 2.24 10.83
CA ILE A 146 -3.10 2.35 9.71
C ILE A 146 -1.88 3.19 10.11
N ARG A 147 -2.06 4.25 10.90
CA ARG A 147 -0.94 5.06 11.42
C ARG A 147 0.01 4.22 12.27
N LYS A 148 -0.51 3.42 13.19
CA LYS A 148 0.29 2.49 14.00
C LYS A 148 1.06 1.50 13.14
N GLN A 149 0.41 0.93 12.11
CA GLN A 149 1.05 0.04 11.15
C GLN A 149 2.18 0.72 10.37
N ILE A 150 1.98 1.97 9.93
CA ILE A 150 3.02 2.76 9.25
C ILE A 150 4.22 2.99 10.18
N ASP A 151 3.96 3.35 11.44
CA ASP A 151 5.02 3.61 12.41
C ASP A 151 5.84 2.34 12.71
N GLU A 152 5.20 1.18 12.76
CA GLU A 152 5.85 -0.13 12.90
C GLU A 152 6.73 -0.50 11.71
N VAL A 153 6.20 -0.42 10.48
CA VAL A 153 6.97 -0.71 9.26
C VAL A 153 8.12 0.29 9.10
N ARG A 154 7.90 1.55 9.46
CA ARG A 154 8.94 2.59 9.41
C ARG A 154 10.08 2.34 10.39
N LYS A 155 9.79 1.82 11.60
CA LYS A 155 10.85 1.44 12.55
C LYS A 155 11.76 0.37 11.95
N GLU A 156 11.19 -0.67 11.36
CA GLU A 156 11.99 -1.70 10.69
C GLU A 156 12.76 -1.17 9.50
N TYR A 157 12.13 -0.33 8.68
CA TYR A 157 12.81 0.34 7.59
C TYR A 157 14.07 1.08 8.05
N LEU A 158 13.98 1.80 9.17
CA LEU A 158 15.12 2.52 9.73
C LEU A 158 16.21 1.57 10.24
N ILE A 159 15.83 0.50 10.95
CA ILE A 159 16.79 -0.50 11.45
C ILE A 159 17.56 -1.15 10.29
N VAL A 160 16.86 -1.56 9.22
CA VAL A 160 17.51 -2.17 8.06
C VAL A 160 18.39 -1.15 7.32
N CYS A 161 17.97 0.12 7.23
CA CYS A 161 18.81 1.20 6.68
C CYS A 161 20.11 1.38 7.48
N ASP A 162 20.03 1.40 8.81
CA ASP A 162 21.20 1.55 9.69
C ASP A 162 22.14 0.34 9.55
N ASN A 163 21.59 -0.88 9.55
CA ASN A 163 22.35 -2.10 9.33
C ASN A 163 23.04 -2.10 7.95
N GLN A 164 22.35 -1.64 6.90
CA GLN A 164 22.95 -1.54 5.57
C GLN A 164 24.09 -0.53 5.53
N LYS A 165 23.93 0.61 6.18
CA LYS A 165 24.98 1.62 6.28
C LYS A 165 26.22 1.06 6.97
N GLU A 166 26.05 0.29 8.05
CA GLU A 166 27.15 -0.40 8.73
C GLU A 166 27.82 -1.41 7.78
N THR A 167 27.05 -2.29 7.14
CA THR A 167 27.57 -3.28 6.18
C THR A 167 28.34 -2.61 5.03
N GLN A 168 27.84 -1.51 4.48
CA GLN A 168 28.53 -0.72 3.44
C GLN A 168 29.81 -0.08 3.94
N GLN A 169 29.84 0.43 5.18
CA GLN A 169 31.08 0.95 5.78
C GLN A 169 32.14 -0.14 5.92
N ILE A 170 31.74 -1.34 6.33
CA ILE A 170 32.62 -2.50 6.45
C ILE A 170 33.17 -2.91 5.07
N LEU A 171 32.31 -3.00 4.05
CA LEU A 171 32.72 -3.25 2.67
C LEU A 171 33.69 -2.19 2.15
N ASN A 172 33.40 -0.91 2.40
CA ASN A 172 34.28 0.19 1.99
C ASN A 172 35.66 0.12 2.67
N ASN A 173 35.69 -0.24 3.95
CA ASN A 173 36.95 -0.47 4.67
C ASN A 173 37.73 -1.64 4.04
N PHE A 174 37.08 -2.77 3.76
CA PHE A 174 37.70 -3.89 3.04
C PHE A 174 38.27 -3.45 1.69
N TYR A 175 37.47 -2.76 0.88
CA TYR A 175 37.89 -2.30 -0.45
C TYR A 175 38.98 -1.24 -0.42
N SER A 176 39.12 -0.48 0.67
CA SER A 176 40.21 0.50 0.85
C SER A 176 41.59 -0.16 0.94
N LYS A 177 41.65 -1.43 1.37
CA LYS A 177 42.88 -2.23 1.40
C LYS A 177 43.39 -2.62 0.00
N ASN A 178 42.63 -2.32 -1.07
CA ASN A 178 43.01 -2.54 -2.47
C ASN A 178 43.41 -3.98 -2.82
N ILE A 179 42.92 -4.98 -2.07
CA ILE A 179 43.07 -6.40 -2.39
C ILE A 179 42.36 -6.74 -3.71
N ILE A 180 41.14 -6.20 -3.89
CA ILE A 180 40.35 -6.30 -5.12
C ILE A 180 40.45 -4.99 -5.89
N TYR A 181 40.79 -5.09 -7.18
CA TYR A 181 40.92 -3.93 -8.07
C TYR A 181 39.55 -3.23 -8.23
N PRO A 182 39.48 -1.88 -8.20
CA PRO A 182 38.22 -1.13 -8.14
C PRO A 182 37.14 -1.52 -9.15
N LYS A 183 37.53 -1.89 -10.37
CA LYS A 183 36.60 -2.33 -11.43
C LYS A 183 35.78 -3.56 -11.05
N TYR A 184 36.30 -4.42 -10.18
CA TYR A 184 35.72 -5.73 -9.86
C TYR A 184 35.11 -5.79 -8.45
N ARG A 185 34.62 -4.67 -7.94
CA ARG A 185 33.96 -4.58 -6.63
C ARG A 185 32.45 -4.70 -6.81
N GLY A 186 31.79 -5.29 -5.82
CA GLY A 186 30.35 -5.54 -5.82
C GLY A 186 29.98 -7.02 -6.00
N LEU A 187 28.71 -7.34 -5.74
CA LEU A 187 28.22 -8.72 -5.68
C LEU A 187 28.54 -9.57 -6.93
N VAL A 188 28.30 -9.06 -8.14
CA VAL A 188 28.43 -9.86 -9.38
C VAL A 188 29.88 -10.33 -9.61
N PRO A 189 30.90 -9.45 -9.66
CA PRO A 189 32.29 -9.91 -9.78
C PRO A 189 32.75 -10.77 -8.60
N ILE A 190 32.40 -10.40 -7.36
CA ILE A 190 32.87 -11.12 -6.16
C ILE A 190 32.27 -12.54 -6.10
N ALA A 191 31.00 -12.72 -6.46
CA ALA A 191 30.38 -14.03 -6.55
C ALA A 191 31.09 -14.92 -7.59
N ALA A 192 31.38 -14.38 -8.77
CA ALA A 192 32.12 -15.10 -9.81
C ALA A 192 33.53 -15.50 -9.33
N PHE A 193 34.28 -14.57 -8.72
CA PHE A 193 35.61 -14.88 -8.19
C PHE A 193 35.58 -15.94 -7.10
N TYR A 194 34.65 -15.82 -6.16
CA TYR A 194 34.46 -16.85 -5.13
C TYR A 194 34.19 -18.21 -5.76
N GLU A 195 33.34 -18.29 -6.79
CA GLU A 195 33.03 -19.52 -7.50
C GLU A 195 34.25 -20.11 -8.23
N TYR A 196 35.05 -19.29 -8.91
CA TYR A 196 36.27 -19.74 -9.60
C TYR A 196 37.30 -20.33 -8.62
N PHE A 197 37.53 -19.65 -7.49
CA PHE A 197 38.43 -20.14 -6.44
C PHE A 197 37.86 -21.36 -5.71
N ASN A 198 36.53 -21.41 -5.52
CA ASN A 198 35.91 -22.52 -4.81
C ASN A 198 35.92 -23.81 -5.64
N SER A 199 35.72 -23.70 -6.95
CA SER A 199 35.79 -24.80 -7.92
C SER A 199 37.21 -25.20 -8.31
N GLY A 200 38.22 -24.41 -7.94
CA GLY A 200 39.62 -24.66 -8.28
C GLY A 200 39.99 -24.27 -9.72
N ARG A 201 39.18 -23.44 -10.39
CA ARG A 201 39.45 -22.93 -11.75
C ARG A 201 40.61 -21.94 -11.78
N CYS A 202 40.87 -21.25 -10.68
CA CYS A 202 42.05 -20.40 -10.49
C CYS A 202 42.45 -20.33 -9.01
N ASP A 203 43.71 -19.96 -8.76
CA ASP A 203 44.31 -19.80 -7.43
C ASP A 203 44.82 -18.37 -7.15
N THR A 204 44.72 -17.49 -8.15
CA THR A 204 45.23 -16.11 -8.13
C THR A 204 44.23 -15.15 -8.78
N LEU A 205 44.23 -13.90 -8.33
CA LEU A 205 43.36 -12.86 -8.90
C LEU A 205 43.91 -12.35 -10.24
N THR A 206 45.23 -12.18 -10.32
CA THR A 206 45.96 -11.65 -11.48
C THR A 206 46.69 -12.76 -12.23
N GLY A 207 47.19 -12.45 -13.43
CA GLY A 207 47.89 -13.41 -14.28
C GLY A 207 47.03 -13.92 -15.43
N HIS A 208 47.64 -14.69 -16.33
CA HIS A 208 46.97 -15.21 -17.52
C HIS A 208 45.81 -16.15 -17.17
N GLU A 209 46.02 -17.02 -16.17
CA GLU A 209 45.02 -17.94 -15.62
C GLU A 209 44.30 -17.36 -14.38
N GLY A 210 44.46 -16.05 -14.12
CA GLY A 210 43.89 -15.40 -12.94
C GLY A 210 42.41 -15.09 -13.10
N ALA A 211 41.70 -14.96 -11.97
CA ALA A 211 40.26 -14.70 -11.92
C ALA A 211 39.82 -13.48 -12.75
N TYR A 212 40.62 -12.40 -12.77
CA TYR A 212 40.29 -11.21 -13.57
C TYR A 212 40.26 -11.50 -15.07
N ASN A 213 41.20 -12.31 -15.58
CA ASN A 213 41.23 -12.64 -17.00
C ASN A 213 40.09 -13.58 -17.38
N ILE A 214 39.82 -14.58 -16.53
CA ILE A 214 38.70 -15.51 -16.72
C ILE A 214 37.38 -14.72 -16.79
N TYR A 215 37.14 -13.84 -15.83
CA TYR A 215 35.94 -13.02 -15.75
C TYR A 215 35.73 -12.15 -17.00
N GLU A 216 36.75 -11.40 -17.44
CA GLU A 216 36.66 -10.56 -18.64
C GLU A 216 36.42 -11.39 -19.91
N THR A 217 37.01 -12.59 -19.98
CA THR A 217 36.83 -13.49 -21.10
C THR A 217 35.40 -14.04 -21.13
N GLU A 218 34.87 -14.48 -19.99
CA GLU A 218 33.49 -14.98 -19.87
C GLU A 218 32.46 -13.88 -20.15
N ILE A 219 32.72 -12.63 -19.75
CA ILE A 219 31.88 -11.47 -20.14
C ILE A 219 31.89 -11.33 -21.67
N ARG A 220 33.08 -11.31 -22.29
CA ARG A 220 33.21 -11.11 -23.74
C ARG A 220 32.54 -12.23 -24.54
N MET A 221 32.56 -13.44 -24.02
CA MET A 221 31.89 -14.60 -24.62
C MET A 221 30.38 -14.64 -24.34
N ASN A 222 29.82 -13.66 -23.62
CA ASN A 222 28.42 -13.65 -23.14
C ASN A 222 28.06 -14.92 -22.35
N ILE A 223 29.04 -15.49 -21.64
CA ILE A 223 28.85 -16.65 -20.77
C ILE A 223 28.25 -16.19 -19.44
N ILE A 224 28.77 -15.09 -18.88
CA ILE A 224 28.27 -14.50 -17.63
C ILE A 224 27.63 -13.13 -17.86
N ILE A 225 26.64 -12.80 -17.02
CA ILE A 225 26.00 -11.48 -17.01
C ILE A 225 26.72 -10.60 -15.99
N ALA A 226 27.21 -9.44 -16.45
CA ALA A 226 28.02 -8.52 -15.64
C ALA A 226 27.21 -7.45 -14.90
N LYS A 227 25.94 -7.27 -15.24
CA LYS A 227 25.05 -6.23 -14.66
C LYS A 227 23.89 -6.86 -13.93
N LEU A 228 23.71 -6.46 -12.68
CA LEU A 228 22.67 -6.99 -11.80
C LEU A 228 21.24 -6.77 -12.34
N ASP A 229 21.01 -5.66 -13.06
CA ASP A 229 19.71 -5.39 -13.68
C ASP A 229 19.36 -6.39 -14.79
N ASP A 230 20.36 -6.80 -15.58
CA ASP A 230 20.19 -7.79 -16.66
C ASP A 230 20.05 -9.22 -16.10
N VAL A 231 20.62 -9.47 -14.92
CA VAL A 231 20.56 -10.77 -14.21
C VAL A 231 19.13 -11.11 -13.79
N ILE A 232 18.34 -10.13 -13.33
CA ILE A 232 16.96 -10.33 -12.88
C ILE A 232 16.06 -10.86 -14.01
N TYR A 233 16.27 -10.39 -15.25
CA TYR A 233 15.47 -10.82 -16.40
C TYR A 233 15.89 -12.19 -16.97
N ARG A 234 17.05 -12.72 -16.57
CA ARG A 234 17.68 -13.94 -17.13
C ARG A 234 18.08 -14.92 -16.02
N LEU A 235 17.25 -15.05 -14.99
CA LEU A 235 17.46 -15.92 -13.83
C LEU A 235 17.72 -17.39 -14.22
N ASP A 236 17.04 -17.90 -15.26
CA ASP A 236 17.27 -19.26 -15.75
C ASP A 236 18.65 -19.44 -16.39
N GLU A 237 19.18 -18.41 -17.06
CA GLU A 237 20.48 -18.48 -17.74
C GLU A 237 21.65 -18.34 -16.76
N ILE A 238 21.48 -17.62 -15.65
CA ILE A 238 22.50 -17.51 -14.60
C ILE A 238 22.55 -18.76 -13.72
N ARG A 239 21.45 -19.51 -13.57
CA ARG A 239 21.41 -20.71 -12.71
C ARG A 239 22.49 -21.72 -13.09
N ASP A 240 22.69 -21.90 -14.39
CA ASP A 240 23.59 -22.92 -14.92
C ASP A 240 25.04 -22.42 -15.09
N ARG A 241 25.28 -21.09 -15.01
CA ARG A 241 26.58 -20.46 -15.35
C ARG A 241 27.21 -19.60 -14.25
N GLN A 242 26.42 -19.12 -13.30
CA GLN A 242 26.82 -18.24 -12.19
C GLN A 242 26.12 -18.67 -10.92
N TYR A 243 26.40 -19.90 -10.46
CA TYR A 243 25.65 -20.54 -9.37
C TYR A 243 25.69 -19.72 -8.07
N ALA A 244 26.85 -19.17 -7.69
CA ALA A 244 26.96 -18.35 -6.49
C ALA A 244 26.10 -17.08 -6.57
N LEU A 245 26.04 -16.45 -7.75
CA LEU A 245 25.20 -15.27 -7.94
C LEU A 245 23.71 -15.63 -7.91
N TYR A 246 23.32 -16.74 -8.54
CA TYR A 246 21.95 -17.24 -8.51
C TYR A 246 21.50 -17.56 -7.07
N ASP A 247 22.31 -18.30 -6.32
CA ASP A 247 22.06 -18.63 -4.91
C ASP A 247 21.92 -17.37 -4.04
N ALA A 248 22.76 -16.35 -4.27
CA ALA A 248 22.65 -15.07 -3.59
C ALA A 248 21.30 -14.37 -3.82
N ILE A 249 20.80 -14.40 -5.06
CA ILE A 249 19.54 -13.76 -5.44
C ILE A 249 18.34 -14.52 -4.89
N GLU A 250 18.33 -15.85 -5.03
CA GLU A 250 17.25 -16.70 -4.53
C GLU A 250 17.15 -16.63 -3.00
N ASN A 251 18.28 -16.68 -2.28
CA ASN A 251 18.28 -16.51 -0.83
C ASN A 251 17.74 -15.14 -0.41
N ALA A 252 18.10 -14.07 -1.15
CA ALA A 252 17.57 -12.74 -0.87
C ALA A 252 16.05 -12.70 -1.04
N ASP A 253 15.49 -13.36 -2.06
CA ASP A 253 14.04 -13.45 -2.25
C ASP A 253 13.35 -14.23 -1.14
N VAL A 254 13.94 -15.35 -0.69
CA VAL A 254 13.41 -16.11 0.46
C VAL A 254 13.39 -15.25 1.73
N VAL A 255 14.49 -14.57 2.03
CA VAL A 255 14.61 -13.68 3.21
C VAL A 255 13.59 -12.54 3.14
N VAL A 256 13.47 -11.88 2.00
CA VAL A 256 12.53 -10.77 1.78
C VAL A 256 11.09 -11.25 1.88
N ASN A 257 10.74 -12.38 1.28
CA ASN A 257 9.39 -12.93 1.34
C ASN A 257 9.01 -13.35 2.77
N ASN A 258 9.92 -13.99 3.50
CA ASN A 258 9.69 -14.36 4.90
C ASN A 258 9.47 -13.12 5.78
N MET A 259 10.27 -12.08 5.59
CA MET A 259 10.15 -10.84 6.36
C MET A 259 8.88 -10.06 5.97
N ASN A 260 8.55 -10.02 4.68
CA ASN A 260 7.32 -9.39 4.19
C ASN A 260 6.07 -10.11 4.73
N ASN A 261 6.03 -11.44 4.70
CA ASN A 261 4.95 -12.23 5.29
C ASN A 261 4.83 -11.97 6.80
N THR A 262 5.96 -11.92 7.48
CA THR A 262 6.04 -11.61 8.90
C THR A 262 5.42 -10.23 9.18
N ILE A 263 5.83 -9.20 8.44
CA ILE A 263 5.34 -7.83 8.59
C ILE A 263 3.86 -7.73 8.20
N ASN A 264 3.41 -8.42 7.17
CA ASN A 264 1.99 -8.46 6.80
C ASN A 264 1.12 -9.10 7.89
N GLY A 265 1.63 -10.15 8.55
CA GLY A 265 0.99 -10.74 9.72
C GLY A 265 0.91 -9.76 10.91
N LEU A 266 1.96 -8.97 11.14
CA LEU A 266 1.98 -7.96 12.22
C LEU A 266 1.00 -6.81 11.94
N VAL A 267 1.01 -6.29 10.71
CA VAL A 267 0.04 -5.29 10.23
C VAL A 267 -1.39 -5.81 10.43
N GLY A 268 -1.66 -7.08 10.13
CA GLY A 268 -2.97 -7.70 10.36
C GLY A 268 -3.39 -7.75 11.84
N ASN A 269 -2.46 -8.15 12.72
CA ASN A 269 -2.74 -8.61 14.09
C ASN A 269 -2.38 -7.62 15.22
N MET A 270 -1.85 -6.42 14.93
CA MET A 270 -1.42 -5.42 15.94
C MET A 270 -0.40 -5.96 16.97
N LYS A 271 0.44 -6.93 16.60
CA LYS A 271 1.56 -7.35 17.46
C LYS A 271 2.77 -6.48 17.10
N SER A 272 3.36 -5.84 18.11
CA SER A 272 4.51 -4.95 17.91
C SER A 272 5.65 -5.70 17.21
N VAL A 273 6.32 -5.06 16.25
CA VAL A 273 7.46 -5.66 15.56
C VAL A 273 8.62 -5.95 16.51
N VAL A 274 8.72 -5.19 17.60
CA VAL A 274 9.71 -5.38 18.68
C VAL A 274 9.59 -6.75 19.37
N ASP A 275 8.43 -7.41 19.28
CA ASP A 275 8.20 -8.72 19.90
C ASP A 275 8.46 -9.89 18.93
N ASN A 276 8.92 -9.60 17.71
CA ASN A 276 9.02 -10.62 16.67
C ASN A 276 10.39 -11.27 16.58
N GLN A 277 10.43 -12.55 16.98
CA GLN A 277 11.64 -13.38 16.95
C GLN A 277 12.29 -13.47 15.58
N ASN A 278 11.55 -13.45 14.47
CA ASN A 278 12.13 -13.55 13.12
C ASN A 278 12.89 -12.28 12.72
N VAL A 279 12.31 -11.11 13.02
CA VAL A 279 12.92 -9.81 12.75
C VAL A 279 14.15 -9.61 13.63
N ILE A 280 14.02 -9.94 14.92
CA ILE A 280 15.14 -9.92 15.87
C ILE A 280 16.24 -10.87 15.39
N ALA A 281 15.91 -12.12 15.06
CA ALA A 281 16.89 -13.11 14.60
C ALA A 281 17.61 -12.65 13.32
N TYR A 282 16.90 -12.05 12.37
CA TYR A 282 17.49 -11.47 11.18
C TYR A 282 18.48 -10.35 11.54
N ASN A 283 18.04 -9.35 12.32
CA ASN A 283 18.88 -8.21 12.69
C ASN A 283 20.09 -8.64 13.54
N THR A 284 19.88 -9.55 14.51
CA THR A 284 20.95 -10.13 15.32
C THR A 284 21.95 -10.90 14.47
N ARG A 285 21.48 -11.68 13.47
CA ARG A 285 22.37 -12.35 12.52
C ARG A 285 23.22 -11.34 11.77
N ILE A 286 22.63 -10.29 11.20
CA ILE A 286 23.37 -9.25 10.46
C ILE A 286 24.44 -8.59 11.35
N ALA A 287 24.08 -8.18 12.57
CA ALA A 287 25.02 -7.55 13.49
C ALA A 287 26.17 -8.50 13.88
N ALA A 288 25.88 -9.78 14.11
CA ALA A 288 26.90 -10.79 14.40
C ALA A 288 27.84 -11.00 13.20
N GLU A 289 27.31 -11.02 11.98
CA GLU A 289 28.10 -11.19 10.75
C GLU A 289 29.00 -9.98 10.47
N ASN A 290 28.45 -8.77 10.65
CA ASN A 290 29.22 -7.52 10.57
C ASN A 290 30.37 -7.53 11.59
N THR A 291 30.09 -7.90 12.84
CA THR A 291 31.09 -8.00 13.91
C THR A 291 32.17 -9.04 13.60
N ALA A 292 31.77 -10.23 13.16
CA ALA A 292 32.69 -11.31 12.81
C ALA A 292 33.59 -10.93 11.63
N PHE A 293 33.06 -10.22 10.64
CA PHE A 293 33.84 -9.73 9.51
C PHE A 293 34.82 -8.63 9.93
N LEU A 294 34.40 -7.69 10.77
CA LEU A 294 35.26 -6.64 11.32
C LEU A 294 36.46 -7.23 12.06
N SER A 295 36.23 -8.14 13.02
CA SER A 295 37.31 -8.80 13.76
C SER A 295 38.25 -9.57 12.84
N TRP A 296 37.72 -10.21 11.79
CA TRP A 296 38.55 -10.88 10.81
C TRP A 296 39.37 -9.93 9.94
N MET A 297 38.80 -8.78 9.57
CA MET A 297 39.47 -7.78 8.75
C MET A 297 40.66 -7.11 9.48
N GLU A 298 40.62 -7.01 10.81
CA GLU A 298 41.76 -6.57 11.61
C GLU A 298 42.94 -7.55 11.57
N MET A 299 42.67 -8.85 11.37
CA MET A 299 43.70 -9.89 11.27
C MET A 299 44.40 -9.92 9.91
N ILE A 300 43.83 -9.25 8.90
CA ILE A 300 44.40 -9.20 7.54
C ILE A 300 45.12 -7.87 7.37
N LYS A 301 46.46 -7.97 7.43
CA LYS A 301 47.39 -6.88 7.12
C LYS A 301 47.67 -6.83 5.63
#